data_AF-A0A3Q3X8I0-F1
#
_entry.id   AF-A0A3Q3X8I0-F1
#
_cell.length_a   1.000
_cell.length_b   1.000
_cell.length_c   1.000
_cell.angle_alpha   90.00
_cell.angle_beta   90.00
_cell.angle_gamma   90.00
#
_symmetry.space_group_name_H-M   'P 1'
#
loop_
_entity.id
_entity.type
_entity.pdbx_description
1 polymer ?
#
loop_
_entity_poly.entity_id
_entity_poly.type
_entity_poly.pdbx_seq_one_letter_code
_entity_poly.pdbx_strand_id
1 'polypeptide(L)'
;MCGGLITYSDRLDLRGTFIGRPQNRPFKQRKSFATRRQEVAGIRSKFPNKIPVIIERYEREKYLPPLDKTKFLVPHELTVTQFVTIIR
;
A
#
# COMPACT_ATOMS: atom_id res chain seq x y z
N MET A 1 -24.40 5.61 0.05
CA MET A 1 -24.00 6.47 1.20
C MET A 1 -23.47 5.51 2.27
N CYS A 2 -22.21 5.34 2.63
CA CYS A 2 -20.93 6.02 2.44
C CYS A 2 -19.85 4.93 2.50
N GLY A 3 -18.87 4.88 1.61
CA GLY A 3 -17.89 3.79 1.64
C GLY A 3 -16.73 3.90 0.65
N GLY A 4 -16.31 5.10 0.29
CA GLY A 4 -15.26 5.31 -0.71
C GLY A 4 -14.34 6.46 -0.33
N LEU A 5 -13.50 6.27 0.69
CA LEU A 5 -12.33 7.11 0.89
C LEU A 5 -11.10 6.20 0.91
N ILE A 6 -10.84 5.67 -0.26
CA ILE A 6 -9.51 5.41 -0.76
C ILE A 6 -9.43 6.39 -1.92
N THR A 7 -8.33 7.13 -2.06
CA THR A 7 -8.22 8.17 -3.09
C THR A 7 -8.76 7.74 -4.43
N TYR A 8 -9.36 8.68 -5.17
CA TYR A 8 -10.12 8.60 -6.44
C TYR A 8 -9.62 7.62 -7.53
N SER A 9 -8.47 6.95 -7.36
CA SER A 9 -7.87 6.00 -8.30
C SER A 9 -7.51 4.63 -7.72
N ASP A 10 -7.56 4.42 -6.40
CA ASP A 10 -7.18 3.14 -5.78
C ASP A 10 -8.41 2.50 -5.10
N ARG A 11 -8.76 1.27 -5.45
CA ARG A 11 -9.90 0.52 -4.84
C ARG A 11 -9.36 -0.60 -3.96
N LEU A 12 -9.87 -0.74 -2.73
CA LEU A 12 -9.56 -1.88 -1.85
C LEU A 12 -10.39 -3.05 -2.36
N ASP A 13 -9.75 -4.13 -2.74
CA ASP A 13 -10.45 -5.36 -3.08
C ASP A 13 -10.93 -6.09 -1.81
N LEU A 14 -11.75 -7.13 -2.00
CA LEU A 14 -12.27 -7.97 -0.90
C LEU A 14 -11.16 -8.70 -0.12
N ARG A 15 -9.92 -8.70 -0.62
CA ARG A 15 -8.74 -9.29 0.02
C ARG A 15 -7.93 -8.25 0.81
N GLY A 16 -8.34 -6.98 0.81
CA GLY A 16 -7.66 -5.89 1.51
C GLY A 16 -6.40 -5.38 0.81
N THR A 17 -6.28 -5.59 -0.51
CA THR A 17 -5.21 -5.03 -1.33
C THR A 17 -5.70 -3.83 -2.14
N PHE A 18 -4.85 -2.81 -2.25
CA PHE A 18 -5.15 -1.63 -3.05
C PHE A 18 -4.85 -1.92 -4.52
N ILE A 19 -5.89 -1.94 -5.35
CA ILE A 19 -5.77 -1.99 -6.81
C ILE A 19 -5.56 -0.54 -7.28
N GLY A 20 -4.30 -0.20 -7.58
CA GLY A 20 -3.90 1.06 -8.19
C GLY A 20 -3.15 0.79 -9.49
N ARG A 21 -3.21 1.72 -10.46
CA ARG A 21 -2.38 1.62 -11.67
C ARG A 21 -0.89 1.64 -11.29
N PRO A 22 -0.01 0.94 -12.01
CA PRO A 22 1.43 1.14 -11.91
C PRO A 22 1.75 2.57 -12.33
N GLN A 23 2.63 3.22 -11.60
CA GLN A 23 2.81 4.66 -11.68
C GLN A 23 4.29 4.96 -11.54
N ASN A 24 4.79 5.88 -12.36
CA ASN A 24 6.22 6.02 -12.63
C ASN A 24 6.97 6.98 -11.69
N ARG A 25 6.33 7.42 -10.59
CA ARG A 25 6.92 8.38 -9.62
C ARG A 25 6.86 7.80 -8.19
N PRO A 26 7.71 8.15 -7.24
CA PRO A 26 7.60 7.64 -5.86
C PRO A 26 6.28 8.03 -5.18
N PHE A 27 5.71 7.15 -4.35
CA PHE A 27 4.46 7.38 -3.63
C PHE A 27 4.46 8.70 -2.84
N LYS A 28 5.61 9.03 -2.21
CA LYS A 28 5.78 10.26 -1.43
C LYS A 28 5.76 11.53 -2.28
N GLN A 29 6.12 11.46 -3.56
CA GLN A 29 6.06 12.60 -4.48
C GLN A 29 4.66 12.81 -5.06
N ARG A 30 3.88 11.74 -5.21
CA ARG A 30 2.52 11.82 -5.76
C ARG A 30 1.50 12.40 -4.78
N LYS A 31 1.73 12.27 -3.47
CA LYS A 31 0.78 12.67 -2.43
C LYS A 31 1.44 13.49 -1.34
N SER A 32 0.78 14.60 -0.98
CA SER A 32 1.17 15.41 0.16
C SER A 32 1.16 14.60 1.46
N PHE A 33 1.96 15.02 2.44
CA PHE A 33 1.98 14.38 3.75
C PHE A 33 0.61 14.40 4.44
N ALA A 34 -0.13 15.51 4.34
CA ALA A 34 -1.44 15.65 4.94
C ALA A 34 -2.44 14.63 4.39
N THR A 35 -2.48 14.48 3.07
CA THR A 35 -3.33 13.48 2.39
C THR A 35 -2.95 12.06 2.80
N ARG A 36 -1.65 11.73 2.81
CA ARG A 36 -1.16 10.40 3.24
C ARG A 36 -1.56 10.09 4.68
N ARG A 37 -1.45 11.07 5.59
CA ARG A 37 -1.82 10.91 7.00
C ARG A 37 -3.31 10.66 7.16
N GLN A 38 -4.15 11.42 6.45
CA GLN A 38 -5.61 11.26 6.50
C GLN A 38 -6.05 9.89 5.97
N GLU A 39 -5.47 9.43 4.87
CA GLU A 39 -5.74 8.09 4.33
C GLU A 39 -5.38 6.99 5.33
N VAL A 40 -4.16 7.05 5.89
CA VAL A 40 -3.69 6.07 6.87
C VAL A 40 -4.57 6.07 8.12
N ALA A 41 -5.03 7.23 8.58
CA ALA A 41 -5.95 7.32 9.71
C ALA A 41 -7.28 6.59 9.44
N GLY A 42 -7.88 6.80 8.25
CA GLY A 42 -9.10 6.10 7.85
C GLY A 42 -8.90 4.59 7.69
N ILE A 43 -7.76 4.17 7.15
CA ILE A 43 -7.41 2.75 6.99
C ILE A 43 -7.22 2.08 8.35
N ARG A 44 -6.47 2.70 9.27
CA ARG A 44 -6.23 2.16 10.62
C ARG A 44 -7.53 2.05 11.42
N SER A 45 -8.47 2.98 11.24
CA SER A 45 -9.80 2.89 11.85
C SER A 45 -10.61 1.71 11.32
N LYS A 46 -10.44 1.34 10.03
CA LYS A 46 -11.16 0.21 9.41
C LYS A 46 -10.50 -1.14 9.67
N PHE A 47 -9.17 -1.16 9.79
CA PHE A 47 -8.37 -2.37 9.97
C PHE A 47 -7.38 -2.17 11.12
N PRO A 48 -7.83 -2.20 12.40
CA PRO A 48 -6.99 -1.89 13.55
C PRO A 48 -5.82 -2.86 13.73
N ASN A 49 -6.00 -4.13 13.32
CA ASN A 49 -4.98 -5.18 13.46
C ASN A 49 -4.04 -5.29 12.24
N LYS A 50 -4.16 -4.36 11.28
CA LYS A 50 -3.32 -4.34 10.06
C LYS A 50 -2.54 -3.04 9.95
N ILE A 51 -1.32 -3.14 9.44
CA ILE A 51 -0.38 -2.05 9.26
C ILE A 51 -0.30 -1.73 7.75
N PRO A 52 -0.59 -0.49 7.32
CA PRO A 52 -0.42 -0.09 5.94
C PRO A 52 1.07 0.12 5.62
N VAL A 53 1.59 -0.69 4.69
CA VAL A 53 2.98 -0.66 4.24
C VAL A 53 3.01 -0.32 2.75
N ILE A 54 3.87 0.63 2.37
CA ILE A 54 4.12 1.00 0.97
C ILE A 54 5.47 0.40 0.57
N ILE A 55 5.47 -0.37 -0.52
CA ILE A 55 6.65 -1.03 -1.07
C ILE A 55 6.79 -0.58 -2.52
N GLU A 56 7.96 -0.06 -2.86
CA GLU A 56 8.31 0.34 -4.20
C GLU A 56 9.67 -0.28 -4.54
N ARG A 57 9.87 -0.66 -5.80
CA ARG A 57 11.17 -1.10 -6.27
C ARG A 57 12.16 0.06 -6.17
N TYR A 58 13.39 -0.23 -5.76
CA TYR A 58 14.44 0.77 -5.78
C TYR A 58 14.68 1.27 -7.21
N GLU A 59 14.86 2.59 -7.37
CA GLU A 59 14.91 3.24 -8.69
C GLU A 59 16.09 2.76 -9.55
N ARG A 60 17.19 2.34 -8.91
CA ARG A 60 18.39 1.83 -9.61
C ARG A 60 18.43 0.31 -9.74
N GLU A 61 17.42 -0.39 -9.27
CA GLU A 61 17.32 -1.85 -9.39
C GLU A 61 16.97 -2.23 -10.82
N LYS A 62 17.79 -3.10 -11.43
CA LYS A 62 17.69 -3.50 -12.84
C LYS A 62 17.29 -4.96 -13.03
N TYR A 63 17.52 -5.80 -12.03
CA TYR A 63 17.40 -7.26 -12.17
C TYR A 63 16.08 -7.77 -11.60
N LEU A 64 15.51 -7.10 -10.59
CA LEU A 64 14.24 -7.52 -10.01
C LEU A 64 13.04 -7.11 -10.88
N PRO A 65 12.07 -8.02 -11.07
CA PRO A 65 10.83 -7.71 -11.77
C PRO A 65 10.05 -6.58 -11.07
N PRO A 66 9.21 -5.84 -11.81
CA PRO A 66 8.33 -4.85 -11.20
C PRO A 66 7.31 -5.52 -10.26
N LEU A 67 6.98 -4.86 -9.15
CA LEU A 67 5.92 -5.33 -8.26
C LEU A 67 4.55 -4.93 -8.81
N ASP A 68 3.63 -5.89 -8.88
CA ASP A 68 2.23 -5.64 -9.31
C ASP A 68 1.44 -4.80 -8.29
N LYS A 69 1.83 -4.87 -7.01
CA LYS A 69 1.18 -4.17 -5.91
C LYS A 69 2.22 -3.40 -5.10
N THR A 70 1.89 -2.16 -4.76
CA THR A 70 2.79 -1.26 -4.01
C THR A 70 2.26 -0.91 -2.63
N LYS A 71 1.02 -1.28 -2.29
CA LYS A 71 0.40 -0.98 -0.99
C LYS A 71 -0.17 -2.25 -0.38
N PHE A 72 0.24 -2.53 0.85
CA PHE A 72 -0.05 -3.77 1.57
C PHE A 72 -0.67 -3.46 2.93
N LEU A 73 -1.59 -4.30 3.38
CA LEU A 73 -2.11 -4.31 4.75
C LEU A 73 -1.56 -5.54 5.45
N VAL A 74 -0.50 -5.34 6.24
CA VAL A 74 0.25 -6.42 6.88
C VAL A 74 -0.30 -6.66 8.29
N PRO A 75 -0.69 -7.88 8.67
CA PRO A 75 -1.07 -8.18 10.06
C PRO A 75 0.07 -7.88 11.04
N HIS A 76 -0.25 -7.42 12.24
CA HIS A 76 0.76 -7.08 13.25
C HIS A 76 1.63 -8.28 13.70
N GLU A 77 1.08 -9.49 13.61
CA GLU A 77 1.76 -10.74 13.99
C GLU A 77 2.73 -11.25 12.92
N LEU A 78 2.72 -10.65 11.73
CA LEU A 78 3.48 -11.14 10.60
C LEU A 78 4.94 -10.68 10.69
N THR A 79 5.87 -11.63 10.71
CA THR A 79 7.30 -11.36 10.82
C THR A 79 7.88 -10.82 9.52
N VAL A 80 8.98 -10.08 9.59
CA VAL A 80 9.70 -9.56 8.40
C VAL A 80 10.08 -10.71 7.46
N THR A 81 10.53 -11.85 7.99
CA THR A 81 10.90 -13.02 7.19
C THR A 81 9.71 -13.57 6.40
N GLN A 82 8.56 -13.74 7.05
CA GLN A 82 7.33 -14.17 6.36
C GLN A 82 6.88 -13.15 5.31
N PHE A 83 7.02 -11.85 5.61
CA PHE A 83 6.63 -10.79 4.71
C PHE A 83 7.46 -10.80 3.43
N VAL A 84 8.78 -10.98 3.56
CA VAL A 84 9.70 -11.06 2.41
C VAL A 84 9.35 -12.26 1.52
N THR A 85 8.91 -13.38 2.08
CA THR A 85 8.46 -14.55 1.31
C THR A 85 7.19 -14.25 0.49
N ILE A 86 6.31 -13.36 0.96
CA ILE A 86 5.07 -13.00 0.25
C ILE A 86 5.36 -12.07 -0.95
N ILE A 87 6.45 -11.31 -0.91
CA ILE A 87 6.82 -10.31 -1.93
C ILE A 87 7.74 -10.91 -3.01
N ARG A 88 8.40 -12.03 -2.72
CA ARG A 88 9.21 -12.80 -3.67
C ARG A 88 8.34 -13.56 -4.66
#